data_AF-A0A7C5FAL0-F1
#
_entry.id   AF-A0A7C5FAL0-F1
#
_cell.length_a   1.000
_cell.length_b   1.000
_cell.length_c   1.000
_cell.angle_alpha   90.00
_cell.angle_beta   90.00
_cell.angle_gamma   90.00
#
_symmetry.space_group_name_H-M   'P 1'
#
loop_
_entity.id
_entity.type
_entity.pdbx_description
1 polymer ?
#
loop_
_entity_poly.entity_id
_entity_poly.type
_entity_poly.pdbx_seq_one_letter_code
_entity_poly.pdbx_strand_id
1 'polypeptide(L)'
;MSRTQRDFEARPADEQEWMLKNTWCDACGEADLGMSSPHEYDENGRVYVEEQWRWSFIVRMLMTIGSHLKKQIEIARWINGHLTRPFSVDRKRQLALACFDLAIEHHGGICLLCTSELYGPMYALLRVEFEALGRGLWLSHVAKDEDADKYEKDELDIGFGTLLNLVESQVGLPNGPLSTLKSKHWSIFCSFTHTGYQALVRRVTQTHTGPINYPAEEVISALSLAGTFALLAAAQLSSMTGDHDLVNTTLAKAREYAS
;
A
#
# COMPACT_ATOMS: atom_id res chain seq x y z
N MET A 1 -22.52 18.24 -23.08
CA MET A 1 -22.24 19.70 -22.97
C MET A 1 -21.14 20.01 -23.97
N SER A 2 -21.31 20.99 -24.86
CA SER A 2 -20.34 21.28 -25.94
C SER A 2 -19.43 22.43 -25.53
N ARG A 3 -18.12 22.15 -25.41
CA ARG A 3 -17.08 23.15 -25.23
C ARG A 3 -16.57 23.61 -26.59
N THR A 4 -16.38 24.92 -26.77
CA THR A 4 -15.79 25.48 -28.01
C THR A 4 -14.42 26.05 -27.69
N GLN A 5 -13.38 25.52 -28.33
CA GLN A 5 -12.00 25.92 -28.06
C GLN A 5 -11.74 27.37 -28.52
N ARG A 6 -10.97 28.12 -27.72
CA ARG A 6 -10.54 29.49 -28.00
C ARG A 6 -9.01 29.56 -27.99
N ASP A 7 -8.47 30.62 -28.58
CA ASP A 7 -7.04 30.85 -28.65
C ASP A 7 -6.61 31.87 -27.58
N PHE A 8 -5.89 31.39 -26.56
CA PHE A 8 -5.36 32.23 -25.47
C PHE A 8 -4.25 33.17 -25.96
N GLU A 9 -3.45 32.74 -26.94
CA GLU A 9 -2.31 33.51 -27.46
C GLU A 9 -2.75 34.72 -28.28
N ALA A 10 -4.02 34.74 -28.72
CA ALA A 10 -4.62 35.87 -29.42
C ALA A 10 -4.94 37.07 -28.49
N ARG A 11 -4.79 36.92 -27.16
CA ARG A 11 -5.01 37.99 -26.18
C ARG A 11 -3.85 39.00 -26.14
N PRO A 12 -4.09 40.24 -25.67
CA PRO A 12 -3.01 41.17 -25.36
C PRO A 12 -1.97 40.59 -24.39
N ALA A 13 -0.69 40.88 -24.60
CA ALA A 13 0.41 40.27 -23.85
C ALA A 13 0.37 40.58 -22.34
N ASP A 14 -0.10 41.76 -21.97
CA ASP A 14 -0.33 42.18 -20.58
C ASP A 14 -1.47 41.40 -19.91
N GLU A 15 -2.55 41.11 -20.64
CA GLU A 15 -3.61 40.23 -20.15
C GLU A 15 -3.12 38.79 -19.96
N GLN A 16 -2.33 38.26 -20.90
CA GLN A 16 -1.75 36.93 -20.78
C GLN A 16 -0.86 36.82 -19.55
N GLU A 17 0.08 37.77 -19.37
CA GLU A 17 0.98 37.78 -18.23
C GLU A 17 0.20 37.89 -16.91
N TRP A 18 -0.83 38.73 -16.87
CA TRP A 18 -1.67 38.87 -15.69
C TRP A 18 -2.43 37.57 -15.38
N MET A 19 -3.06 36.93 -16.36
CA MET A 19 -3.80 35.67 -16.16
C MET A 19 -2.90 34.49 -15.83
N LEU A 20 -1.66 34.46 -16.33
CA LEU A 20 -0.69 33.42 -16.01
C LEU A 20 -0.08 33.57 -14.63
N LYS A 21 -0.14 34.77 -14.04
CA LYS A 21 0.43 35.06 -12.72
C LYS A 21 -0.62 35.10 -11.62
N ASN A 22 -1.81 35.62 -11.92
CA ASN A 22 -2.89 35.83 -10.96
C ASN A 22 -3.98 34.77 -11.14
N THR A 23 -3.59 33.50 -10.93
CA THR A 23 -4.48 32.36 -11.08
C THR A 23 -5.13 31.97 -9.76
N TRP A 24 -6.32 31.41 -9.84
CA TRP A 24 -6.97 30.78 -8.69
C TRP A 24 -7.04 29.28 -8.94
N CYS A 25 -6.48 28.49 -8.04
CA CYS A 25 -6.56 27.04 -8.14
C CYS A 25 -7.72 26.52 -7.29
N ASP A 26 -8.83 26.11 -7.91
CA ASP A 26 -9.98 25.55 -7.20
C ASP A 26 -9.64 24.25 -6.42
N ALA A 27 -8.60 23.54 -6.83
CA ALA A 27 -8.12 22.35 -6.13
C ALA A 27 -7.24 22.69 -4.90
N CYS A 28 -6.47 23.78 -4.95
CA CYS A 28 -5.57 24.18 -3.86
C CYS A 28 -6.17 25.25 -2.94
N GLY A 29 -7.17 26.01 -3.41
CA GLY A 29 -7.79 27.12 -2.70
C GLY A 29 -6.87 28.33 -2.49
N GLU A 30 -5.86 28.50 -3.35
CA GLU A 30 -4.84 29.56 -3.24
C GLU A 30 -4.81 30.40 -4.51
N ALA A 31 -4.54 31.70 -4.34
CA ALA A 31 -4.34 32.64 -5.43
C ALA A 31 -2.85 32.71 -5.83
N ASP A 32 -2.59 33.16 -7.04
CA ASP A 32 -1.28 33.57 -7.57
C ASP A 32 -0.22 32.45 -7.65
N LEU A 33 -0.65 31.19 -7.75
CA LEU A 33 0.25 30.03 -7.94
C LEU A 33 0.90 30.00 -9.34
N GLY A 34 0.36 30.79 -10.25
CA GLY A 34 0.74 30.83 -11.65
C GLY A 34 0.18 29.66 -12.45
N MET A 35 0.25 29.76 -13.78
CA MET A 35 -0.16 28.73 -14.73
C MET A 35 0.87 28.67 -15.85
N SER A 36 1.32 27.46 -16.18
CA SER A 36 2.44 27.25 -17.12
C SER A 36 1.99 26.79 -18.50
N SER A 37 0.76 26.30 -18.63
CA SER A 37 0.19 25.77 -19.88
C SER A 37 -1.31 26.09 -19.97
N PRO A 38 -1.69 27.34 -20.33
CA PRO A 38 -3.07 27.78 -20.36
C PRO A 38 -3.88 27.12 -21.48
N HIS A 39 -5.12 26.76 -21.18
CA HIS A 39 -6.08 26.27 -22.16
C HIS A 39 -7.39 27.06 -22.04
N GLU A 40 -7.80 27.74 -23.11
CA GLU A 40 -8.99 28.59 -23.13
C GLU A 40 -10.15 27.96 -23.92
N TYR A 41 -11.35 28.02 -23.38
CA TYR A 41 -12.57 27.56 -24.06
C TYR A 41 -13.83 28.30 -23.61
N ASP A 42 -14.86 28.27 -24.46
CA ASP A 42 -16.22 28.70 -24.13
C ASP A 42 -17.08 27.50 -23.71
N GLU A 43 -17.80 27.63 -22.60
CA GLU A 43 -18.83 26.69 -22.17
C GLU A 43 -20.05 27.46 -21.65
N ASN A 44 -21.19 27.29 -22.34
CA ASN A 44 -22.47 27.95 -22.03
C ASN A 44 -22.38 29.49 -21.95
N GLY A 45 -21.58 30.11 -22.83
CA GLY A 45 -21.42 31.57 -22.90
C GLY A 45 -20.52 32.14 -21.79
N ARG A 46 -19.75 31.28 -21.11
CA ARG A 46 -18.68 31.67 -20.18
C ARG A 46 -17.34 31.20 -20.72
N VAL A 47 -16.34 32.06 -20.61
CA VAL A 47 -14.97 31.77 -21.05
C VAL A 47 -14.15 31.31 -19.85
N TYR A 48 -13.51 30.15 -20.00
CA TYR A 48 -12.65 29.52 -19.00
C TYR A 48 -11.21 29.52 -19.50
N VAL A 49 -10.26 29.77 -18.60
CA VAL A 49 -8.81 29.58 -18.83
C VAL A 49 -8.31 28.68 -17.70
N GLU A 50 -7.89 27.46 -18.02
CA GLU A 50 -7.43 26.47 -17.03
C GLU A 50 -6.07 25.88 -17.41
N GLU A 51 -5.33 25.38 -16.42
CA GLU A 51 -4.08 24.68 -16.68
C GLU A 51 -4.36 23.24 -17.08
N GLN A 52 -3.91 22.85 -18.28
CA GLN A 52 -4.01 21.46 -18.72
C GLN A 52 -2.85 20.66 -18.14
N TRP A 53 -2.99 20.11 -16.93
CA TRP A 53 -2.20 18.91 -16.59
C TRP A 53 -2.51 17.89 -17.68
N ARG A 54 -1.48 17.36 -18.37
CA ARG A 54 -1.68 16.40 -19.46
C ARG A 54 -2.69 15.36 -18.99
N TRP A 55 -3.90 15.37 -19.54
CA TRP A 55 -4.95 14.40 -19.21
C TRP A 55 -4.44 12.97 -19.42
N SER A 56 -3.53 12.80 -20.39
CA SER A 56 -2.80 11.56 -20.61
C SER A 56 -1.97 11.11 -19.41
N PHE A 57 -1.45 12.02 -18.58
CA PHE A 57 -0.58 11.72 -17.44
C PHE A 57 -1.39 11.28 -16.21
N ILE A 58 -2.47 11.99 -15.87
CA ILE A 58 -3.38 11.60 -14.78
C ILE A 58 -4.08 10.28 -15.10
N VAL A 59 -4.61 10.14 -16.32
CA VAL A 59 -5.25 8.89 -16.78
C VAL A 59 -4.23 7.75 -16.79
N ARG A 60 -3.00 7.97 -17.27
CA ARG A 60 -1.95 6.95 -17.26
C ARG A 60 -1.51 6.57 -15.84
N MET A 61 -1.48 7.52 -14.91
CA MET A 61 -1.15 7.27 -13.50
C MET A 61 -2.22 6.42 -12.82
N LEU A 62 -3.50 6.79 -12.94
CA LEU A 62 -4.64 6.00 -12.44
C LEU A 62 -4.72 4.62 -13.11
N MET A 63 -4.45 4.53 -14.42
CA MET A 63 -4.33 3.25 -15.12
C MET A 63 -3.18 2.40 -14.57
N THR A 64 -2.07 3.02 -14.18
CA THR A 64 -0.91 2.29 -13.62
C THR A 64 -1.24 1.72 -12.24
N ILE A 65 -1.75 2.53 -11.30
CA ILE A 65 -2.21 2.03 -9.98
C ILE A 65 -3.27 0.93 -10.17
N GLY A 66 -4.25 1.17 -11.05
CA GLY A 66 -5.32 0.21 -11.35
C GLY A 66 -4.78 -1.14 -11.85
N SER A 67 -3.73 -1.14 -12.67
CA SER A 67 -3.10 -2.38 -13.14
C SER A 67 -2.42 -3.17 -12.02
N HIS A 68 -1.74 -2.50 -11.09
CA HIS A 68 -1.10 -3.14 -9.94
C HIS A 68 -2.14 -3.62 -8.93
N LEU A 69 -3.15 -2.81 -8.64
CA LEU A 69 -4.27 -3.18 -7.78
C LEU A 69 -5.01 -4.41 -8.31
N LYS A 70 -5.25 -4.48 -9.63
CA LYS A 70 -5.88 -5.65 -10.26
C LYS A 70 -5.08 -6.93 -10.00
N LYS A 71 -3.74 -6.87 -10.13
CA LYS A 71 -2.87 -8.01 -9.80
C LYS A 71 -2.98 -8.41 -8.32
N GLN A 72 -3.05 -7.45 -7.40
CA GLN A 72 -3.22 -7.76 -5.98
C GLN A 72 -4.58 -8.40 -5.68
N ILE A 73 -5.66 -7.93 -6.31
CA ILE A 73 -6.99 -8.54 -6.18
C ILE A 73 -7.00 -9.96 -6.74
N GLU A 74 -6.30 -10.22 -7.85
CA GLU A 74 -6.14 -11.56 -8.40
C GLU A 74 -5.38 -12.49 -7.44
N ILE A 75 -4.35 -11.99 -6.76
CA ILE A 75 -3.65 -12.72 -5.68
C ILE A 75 -4.59 -13.03 -4.52
N ALA A 76 -5.30 -12.04 -3.99
CA ALA A 76 -6.21 -12.23 -2.86
C ALA A 76 -7.30 -13.27 -3.18
N ARG A 77 -7.88 -13.20 -4.39
CA ARG A 77 -8.85 -14.19 -4.88
C ARG A 77 -8.23 -15.57 -5.04
N TRP A 78 -7.01 -15.65 -5.56
CA TRP A 78 -6.31 -16.91 -5.72
C TRP A 78 -6.05 -17.56 -4.35
N ILE A 79 -5.52 -16.79 -3.38
CA ILE A 79 -5.27 -17.24 -2.01
C ILE A 79 -6.56 -17.78 -1.38
N ASN A 80 -7.63 -17.00 -1.39
CA ASN A 80 -8.93 -17.42 -0.83
C ASN A 80 -9.49 -18.67 -1.55
N GLY A 81 -9.39 -18.73 -2.87
CA GLY A 81 -9.86 -19.87 -3.65
C GLY A 81 -9.10 -21.18 -3.39
N HIS A 82 -7.86 -21.10 -2.92
CA HIS A 82 -7.01 -22.28 -2.71
C HIS A 82 -6.81 -22.62 -1.23
N LEU A 83 -6.71 -21.65 -0.33
CA LEU A 83 -6.34 -21.86 1.08
C LEU A 83 -7.52 -21.87 2.05
N THR A 84 -8.71 -21.43 1.65
CA THR A 84 -9.91 -21.52 2.50
C THR A 84 -10.41 -22.96 2.53
N ARG A 85 -9.85 -23.77 3.45
CA ARG A 85 -10.19 -25.18 3.63
C ARG A 85 -9.97 -25.61 5.08
N PRO A 86 -10.68 -26.65 5.58
CA PRO A 86 -10.47 -27.16 6.93
C PRO A 86 -9.19 -27.98 7.03
N PHE A 87 -8.38 -27.72 8.06
CA PHE A 87 -7.26 -28.56 8.50
C PHE A 87 -7.02 -28.32 10.00
N SER A 88 -6.32 -29.24 10.65
CA SER A 88 -6.04 -29.17 12.10
C SER A 88 -4.55 -29.05 12.36
N VAL A 89 -4.18 -28.22 13.33
CA VAL A 89 -2.81 -28.04 13.78
C VAL A 89 -2.74 -28.08 15.31
N ASP A 90 -1.55 -28.24 15.88
CA ASP A 90 -1.35 -28.09 17.32
C ASP A 90 -1.53 -26.63 17.78
N ARG A 91 -1.58 -26.43 19.10
CA ARG A 91 -1.86 -25.12 19.73
C ARG A 91 -0.92 -24.00 19.25
N LYS A 92 0.39 -24.27 19.20
CA LYS A 92 1.40 -23.28 18.81
C LYS A 92 1.25 -22.93 17.32
N ARG A 93 1.02 -23.94 16.48
CA ARG A 93 0.73 -23.73 15.05
C ARG A 93 -0.61 -23.02 14.83
N GLN A 94 -1.58 -23.13 15.73
CA GLN A 94 -2.85 -22.42 15.63
C GLN A 94 -2.68 -20.90 15.76
N LEU A 95 -1.81 -20.43 16.68
CA LEU A 95 -1.49 -19.00 16.77
C LEU A 95 -0.74 -18.51 15.53
N ALA A 96 0.24 -19.29 15.06
CA ALA A 96 0.96 -18.97 13.84
C ALA A 96 0.02 -18.91 12.61
N LEU A 97 -0.89 -19.87 12.50
CA LEU A 97 -1.96 -19.88 11.50
C LEU A 97 -2.79 -18.60 11.57
N ALA A 98 -3.26 -18.21 12.75
CA ALA A 98 -4.05 -16.99 12.93
C ALA A 98 -3.26 -15.73 12.52
N CYS A 99 -1.97 -15.68 12.80
CA CYS A 99 -1.12 -14.59 12.33
C CYS A 99 -0.99 -14.54 10.80
N PHE A 100 -0.84 -15.69 10.13
CA PHE A 100 -0.76 -15.72 8.66
C PHE A 100 -2.10 -15.41 8.00
N ASP A 101 -3.20 -15.90 8.55
CA ASP A 101 -4.56 -15.59 8.09
C ASP A 101 -4.84 -14.10 8.23
N LEU A 102 -4.47 -13.49 9.37
CA LEU A 102 -4.61 -12.05 9.59
C LEU A 102 -3.74 -11.22 8.62
N ALA A 103 -2.53 -11.68 8.29
CA ALA A 103 -1.72 -11.01 7.27
C ALA A 103 -2.40 -11.01 5.89
N ILE A 104 -3.01 -12.13 5.51
CA ILE A 104 -3.79 -12.25 4.26
C ILE A 104 -5.05 -11.37 4.32
N GLU A 105 -5.74 -11.30 5.47
CA GLU A 105 -6.88 -10.41 5.66
C GLU A 105 -6.47 -8.93 5.51
N HIS A 106 -5.34 -8.53 6.10
CA HIS A 106 -4.79 -7.19 5.95
C HIS A 106 -4.45 -6.86 4.49
N HIS A 107 -3.91 -7.79 3.72
CA HIS A 107 -3.72 -7.62 2.26
C HIS A 107 -5.03 -7.34 1.53
N GLY A 108 -6.09 -8.09 1.85
CA GLY A 108 -7.43 -7.86 1.34
C GLY A 108 -7.96 -6.46 1.70
N GLY A 109 -7.77 -6.04 2.96
CA GLY A 109 -8.09 -4.70 3.44
C GLY A 109 -7.33 -3.60 2.69
N ILE A 110 -6.04 -3.80 2.44
CA ILE A 110 -5.19 -2.90 1.65
C ILE A 110 -5.74 -2.74 0.23
N CYS A 111 -6.14 -3.85 -0.42
CA CYS A 111 -6.75 -3.81 -1.75
C CYS A 111 -8.07 -3.02 -1.75
N LEU A 112 -8.93 -3.23 -0.75
CA LEU A 112 -10.21 -2.54 -0.61
C LEU A 112 -10.03 -1.02 -0.38
N LEU A 113 -9.10 -0.66 0.50
CA LEU A 113 -8.77 0.74 0.79
C LEU A 113 -8.16 1.43 -0.44
N CYS A 114 -7.27 0.76 -1.17
CA CYS A 114 -6.72 1.27 -2.42
C CYS A 114 -7.80 1.46 -3.49
N THR A 115 -8.79 0.55 -3.57
CA THR A 115 -9.94 0.67 -4.49
C THR A 115 -10.78 1.91 -4.17
N SER A 116 -10.81 2.30 -2.90
CA SER A 116 -11.54 3.48 -2.41
C SER A 116 -10.67 4.73 -2.32
N GLU A 117 -9.42 4.68 -2.80
CA GLU A 117 -8.41 5.75 -2.73
C GLU A 117 -8.12 6.23 -1.28
N LEU A 118 -8.35 5.35 -0.29
CA LEU A 118 -8.09 5.61 1.12
C LEU A 118 -6.66 5.19 1.50
N TYR A 119 -5.68 5.89 0.93
CA TYR A 119 -4.27 5.52 1.06
C TYR A 119 -3.71 5.67 2.49
N GLY A 120 -4.16 6.65 3.27
CA GLY A 120 -3.68 6.80 4.66
C GLY A 120 -3.89 5.55 5.51
N PRO A 121 -5.13 5.07 5.66
CA PRO A 121 -5.41 3.78 6.30
C PRO A 121 -4.72 2.59 5.63
N MET A 122 -4.59 2.59 4.29
CA MET A 122 -3.87 1.54 3.56
C MET A 122 -2.41 1.43 4.02
N TYR A 123 -1.70 2.55 4.15
CA TYR A 123 -0.31 2.56 4.65
C TYR A 123 -0.19 2.16 6.12
N ALA A 124 -1.20 2.47 6.95
CA ALA A 124 -1.22 2.01 8.33
C ALA A 124 -1.33 0.47 8.41
N LEU A 125 -2.10 -0.15 7.52
CA LEU A 125 -2.24 -1.60 7.47
C LEU A 125 -0.95 -2.35 7.10
N LEU A 126 -0.08 -1.78 6.26
CA LEU A 126 1.19 -2.41 5.88
C LEU A 126 2.05 -2.80 7.09
N ARG A 127 2.01 -1.99 8.15
CA ARG A 127 2.77 -2.29 9.37
C ARG A 127 2.24 -3.54 10.05
N VAL A 128 0.93 -3.57 10.30
CA VAL A 128 0.30 -4.67 11.05
C VAL A 128 0.28 -5.95 10.22
N GLU A 129 0.22 -5.86 8.90
CA GLU A 129 0.45 -6.98 7.97
C GLU A 129 1.86 -7.56 8.13
N PHE A 130 2.89 -6.71 8.15
CA PHE A 130 4.28 -7.14 8.34
C PHE A 130 4.51 -7.73 9.75
N GLU A 131 3.95 -7.10 10.79
CA GLU A 131 4.01 -7.60 12.16
C GLU A 131 3.32 -8.96 12.29
N ALA A 132 2.15 -9.13 11.67
CA ALA A 132 1.43 -10.41 11.63
C ALA A 132 2.25 -11.51 10.95
N LEU A 133 2.81 -11.25 9.76
CA LEU A 133 3.71 -12.19 9.09
C LEU A 133 4.91 -12.57 9.95
N GLY A 134 5.62 -11.58 10.49
CA GLY A 134 6.83 -11.82 11.29
C GLY A 134 6.56 -12.61 12.56
N ARG A 135 5.45 -12.31 13.25
CA ARG A 135 5.01 -13.05 14.44
C ARG A 135 4.58 -14.47 14.09
N GLY A 136 3.87 -14.67 12.99
CA GLY A 136 3.51 -16.00 12.50
C GLY A 136 4.73 -16.86 12.19
N LEU A 137 5.75 -16.30 11.52
CA LEU A 137 7.01 -16.99 11.24
C LEU A 137 7.74 -17.37 12.54
N TRP A 138 7.82 -16.45 13.51
CA TRP A 138 8.47 -16.72 14.78
C TRP A 138 7.72 -17.77 15.60
N LEU A 139 6.39 -17.66 15.71
CA LEU A 139 5.55 -18.64 16.38
C LEU A 139 5.67 -20.02 15.74
N SER A 140 5.75 -20.11 14.41
CA SER A 140 5.86 -21.39 13.72
C SER A 140 7.23 -22.06 13.89
N HIS A 141 8.31 -21.28 13.78
CA HIS A 141 9.65 -21.85 13.56
C HIS A 141 10.66 -21.63 14.69
N VAL A 142 10.38 -20.73 15.63
CA VAL A 142 11.35 -20.31 16.66
C VAL A 142 10.82 -20.49 18.07
N ALA A 143 9.59 -20.05 18.33
CA ALA A 143 9.05 -19.92 19.68
C ALA A 143 9.08 -21.26 20.45
N LYS A 144 9.42 -21.23 21.74
CA LYS A 144 9.19 -22.37 22.63
C LYS A 144 7.77 -22.31 23.19
N ASP A 145 7.31 -23.41 23.79
CA ASP A 145 5.97 -23.45 24.40
C ASP A 145 5.78 -22.37 25.47
N GLU A 146 6.80 -22.13 26.30
CA GLU A 146 6.81 -21.06 27.31
C GLU A 146 6.71 -19.65 26.68
N ASP A 147 7.29 -19.45 25.50
CA ASP A 147 7.23 -18.16 24.81
C ASP A 147 5.86 -17.97 24.15
N ALA A 148 5.25 -19.05 23.65
CA ALA A 148 3.88 -19.04 23.14
C ALA A 148 2.86 -18.76 24.27
N ASP A 149 3.05 -19.35 25.45
CA ASP A 149 2.23 -19.06 26.63
C ASP A 149 2.27 -17.56 27.01
N LYS A 150 3.46 -16.94 26.95
CA LYS A 150 3.61 -15.49 27.18
C LYS A 150 2.97 -14.68 26.07
N TYR A 151 3.10 -15.11 24.82
CA TYR A 151 2.49 -14.44 23.67
C TYR A 151 0.96 -14.40 23.80
N GLU A 152 0.32 -15.50 24.20
CA GLU A 152 -1.14 -15.59 24.40
C GLU A 152 -1.67 -14.64 25.48
N LYS A 153 -0.80 -14.20 26.41
CA LYS A 153 -1.14 -13.31 27.52
C LYS A 153 -0.68 -11.87 27.31
N ASP A 154 -0.13 -11.55 26.14
CA ASP A 154 0.53 -10.27 25.85
C ASP A 154 1.70 -9.96 26.82
N GLU A 155 2.34 -10.99 27.38
CA GLU A 155 3.46 -10.90 28.33
C GLU A 155 4.83 -11.13 27.66
N LEU A 156 4.86 -11.35 26.34
CA LEU A 156 6.10 -11.60 25.61
C LEU A 156 6.94 -10.30 25.48
N ASP A 157 8.02 -10.21 26.25
CA ASP A 157 8.98 -9.11 26.19
C ASP A 157 10.13 -9.40 25.21
N ILE A 158 9.78 -9.47 23.92
CA ILE A 158 10.77 -9.57 22.83
C ILE A 158 10.42 -8.54 21.76
N GLY A 159 11.39 -7.66 21.45
CA GLY A 159 11.23 -6.66 20.40
C GLY A 159 11.07 -7.28 19.00
N PHE A 160 10.20 -6.70 18.17
CA PHE A 160 9.90 -7.23 16.83
C PHE A 160 11.14 -7.45 15.95
N GLY A 161 12.13 -6.54 15.99
CA GLY A 161 13.39 -6.73 15.25
C GLY A 161 14.18 -7.96 15.71
N THR A 162 14.16 -8.26 17.00
CA THR A 162 14.79 -9.47 17.56
C THR A 162 14.06 -10.72 17.10
N LEU A 163 12.71 -10.70 17.07
CA LEU A 163 11.90 -11.80 16.55
C LEU A 163 12.29 -12.13 15.09
N LEU A 164 12.37 -11.13 14.23
CA LEU A 164 12.75 -11.30 12.82
C LEU A 164 14.16 -11.89 12.69
N ASN A 165 15.14 -11.36 13.41
CA ASN A 165 16.50 -11.88 13.34
C ASN A 165 16.59 -13.34 13.82
N LEU A 166 15.81 -13.73 14.85
CA LEU A 166 15.76 -15.12 15.30
C LEU A 166 15.17 -16.04 14.23
N VAL A 167 14.10 -15.62 13.53
CA VAL A 167 13.52 -16.35 12.39
C VAL A 167 14.55 -16.57 11.30
N GLU A 168 15.25 -15.51 10.90
CA GLU A 168 16.20 -15.61 9.79
C GLU A 168 17.46 -16.40 10.19
N SER A 169 17.85 -16.34 11.47
CA SER A 169 18.94 -17.15 11.99
C SER A 169 18.64 -18.66 11.95
N GLN A 170 17.37 -19.09 12.08
CA GLN A 170 16.99 -20.50 11.94
C GLN A 170 17.27 -21.05 10.53
N VAL A 171 17.26 -20.20 9.51
CA VAL A 171 17.54 -20.59 8.12
C VAL A 171 18.96 -20.19 7.68
N GLY A 172 19.84 -19.84 8.62
CA GLY A 172 21.24 -19.50 8.34
C GLY A 172 21.44 -18.13 7.70
N LEU A 173 20.49 -17.21 7.83
CA LEU A 173 20.51 -15.86 7.25
C LEU A 173 20.38 -14.76 8.32
N PRO A 174 21.26 -14.69 9.35
CA PRO A 174 21.16 -13.65 10.36
C PRO A 174 21.21 -12.24 9.74
N ASN A 175 20.35 -11.33 10.21
CA ASN A 175 20.12 -10.00 9.63
C ASN A 175 19.71 -10.02 8.15
N GLY A 176 18.85 -10.96 7.78
CA GLY A 176 18.39 -11.19 6.42
C GLY A 176 17.42 -10.13 5.88
N PRO A 177 16.65 -10.49 4.83
CA PRO A 177 15.73 -9.57 4.16
C PRO A 177 14.66 -8.92 5.06
N LEU A 178 14.05 -9.65 6.00
CA LEU A 178 13.03 -9.13 6.92
C LEU A 178 13.64 -8.16 7.93
N SER A 179 14.80 -8.50 8.51
CA SER A 179 15.52 -7.59 9.41
C SER A 179 15.95 -6.32 8.67
N THR A 180 16.39 -6.45 7.42
CA THR A 180 16.77 -5.32 6.55
C THR A 180 15.57 -4.46 6.18
N LEU A 181 14.44 -5.07 5.85
CA LEU A 181 13.20 -4.36 5.56
C LEU A 181 12.75 -3.56 6.79
N LYS A 182 12.76 -4.17 7.97
CA LYS A 182 12.46 -3.48 9.23
C LYS A 182 13.43 -2.31 9.43
N SER A 183 14.74 -2.52 9.37
CA SER A 183 15.71 -1.46 9.66
C SER A 183 15.55 -0.24 8.75
N LYS A 184 15.23 -0.45 7.47
CA LYS A 184 15.02 0.61 6.48
C LYS A 184 13.65 1.30 6.60
N HIS A 185 12.59 0.55 6.87
CA HIS A 185 11.21 1.05 6.72
C HIS A 185 10.42 1.17 8.04
N TRP A 186 10.96 0.78 9.19
CA TRP A 186 10.22 0.82 10.45
C TRP A 186 9.73 2.22 10.83
N SER A 187 10.59 3.24 10.66
CA SER A 187 10.22 4.62 10.98
C SER A 187 9.06 5.12 10.12
N ILE A 188 9.06 4.81 8.82
CA ILE A 188 7.97 5.20 7.92
C ILE A 188 6.67 4.45 8.22
N PHE A 189 6.73 3.15 8.54
CA PHE A 189 5.58 2.37 9.01
C PHE A 189 4.98 2.95 10.30
N CYS A 190 5.81 3.24 11.29
CA CYS A 190 5.38 3.91 12.52
C CYS A 190 4.73 5.26 12.22
N SER A 191 5.29 6.04 11.28
CA SER A 191 4.77 7.34 10.90
C SER A 191 3.34 7.25 10.36
N PHE A 192 3.05 6.28 9.48
CA PHE A 192 1.70 6.06 8.97
C PHE A 192 0.72 5.50 10.01
N THR A 193 1.22 4.72 10.98
CA THR A 193 0.37 4.09 12.01
C THR A 193 0.03 5.03 13.16
N HIS A 194 0.97 5.90 13.56
CA HIS A 194 0.89 6.69 14.79
C HIS A 194 0.79 8.19 14.51
N THR A 195 0.19 8.59 13.38
CA THR A 195 -0.01 10.01 13.04
C THR A 195 1.31 10.79 13.00
N GLY A 196 2.38 10.14 12.55
CA GLY A 196 3.68 10.77 12.38
C GLY A 196 3.74 11.64 11.13
N TYR A 197 4.87 12.36 10.99
CA TYR A 197 5.05 13.35 9.94
C TYR A 197 4.78 12.86 8.52
N GLN A 198 5.15 11.62 8.15
CA GLN A 198 4.89 11.10 6.80
C GLN A 198 3.39 10.92 6.50
N ALA A 199 2.57 10.66 7.53
CA ALA A 199 1.11 10.62 7.38
C ALA A 199 0.51 12.03 7.28
N LEU A 200 1.07 12.98 8.04
CA LEU A 200 0.56 14.34 8.14
C LEU A 200 0.98 15.22 6.97
N VAL A 201 2.23 15.12 6.50
CA VAL A 201 2.79 15.99 5.44
C VAL A 201 2.01 15.88 4.14
N ARG A 202 1.38 14.73 3.88
CA ARG A 202 0.49 14.52 2.71
C ARG A 202 -0.78 15.37 2.75
N ARG A 203 -1.10 15.88 3.94
CA ARG A 203 -2.27 16.71 4.26
C ARG A 203 -1.88 18.16 4.54
N VAL A 204 -0.62 18.44 4.90
CA VAL A 204 -0.14 19.79 5.25
C VAL A 204 -0.23 20.76 4.07
N THR A 205 -0.21 20.27 2.84
CA THR A 205 -0.46 21.08 1.64
C THR A 205 -1.94 21.38 1.40
N GLN A 206 -2.84 20.95 2.28
CA GLN A 206 -4.27 21.15 2.16
C GLN A 206 -4.76 22.22 3.15
N THR A 207 -5.47 23.21 2.65
CA THR A 207 -6.19 24.22 3.45
C THR A 207 -7.59 23.75 3.87
N HIS A 208 -8.02 22.58 3.38
CA HIS A 208 -9.33 21.98 3.59
C HIS A 208 -9.22 20.44 3.62
N THR A 209 -10.25 19.74 4.10
CA THR A 209 -10.29 18.27 4.08
C THR A 209 -10.59 17.76 2.67
N GLY A 210 -9.83 16.78 2.17
CA GLY A 210 -10.00 16.34 0.78
C GLY A 210 -8.98 15.29 0.31
N PRO A 211 -8.92 14.99 -1.00
CA PRO A 211 -8.07 13.96 -1.57
C PRO A 211 -6.59 14.23 -1.27
N ILE A 212 -5.93 13.22 -0.71
CA ILE A 212 -4.58 13.32 -0.14
C ILE A 212 -3.55 13.03 -1.22
N ASN A 213 -2.44 13.78 -1.22
CA ASN A 213 -1.39 13.64 -2.22
C ASN A 213 -0.49 12.42 -1.93
N TYR A 214 -0.79 11.28 -2.54
CA TYR A 214 0.08 10.10 -2.55
C TYR A 214 0.64 9.87 -3.97
N PRO A 215 1.98 9.89 -4.15
CA PRO A 215 2.59 9.55 -5.42
C PRO A 215 2.27 8.11 -5.81
N ALA A 216 1.94 7.89 -7.08
CA ALA A 216 1.49 6.60 -7.57
C ALA A 216 2.55 5.50 -7.39
N GLU A 217 3.82 5.84 -7.56
CA GLU A 217 4.94 4.93 -7.34
C GLU A 217 5.05 4.45 -5.89
N GLU A 218 4.68 5.30 -4.92
CA GLU A 218 4.64 4.91 -3.53
C GLU A 218 3.47 3.95 -3.28
N VAL A 219 2.29 4.23 -3.86
CA VAL A 219 1.10 3.38 -3.73
C VAL A 219 1.36 2.01 -4.37
N ILE A 220 1.99 1.99 -5.55
CA ILE A 220 2.39 0.76 -6.25
C ILE A 220 3.40 -0.04 -5.42
N SER A 221 4.37 0.63 -4.80
CA SER A 221 5.36 -0.02 -3.94
C SER A 221 4.71 -0.62 -2.69
N ALA A 222 3.77 0.09 -2.08
CA ALA A 222 2.96 -0.41 -0.97
C ALA A 222 2.15 -1.65 -1.35
N LEU A 223 1.40 -1.59 -2.44
CA LEU A 223 0.65 -2.74 -2.97
C LEU A 223 1.58 -3.94 -3.25
N SER A 224 2.76 -3.67 -3.81
CA SER A 224 3.70 -4.74 -4.16
C SER A 224 4.27 -5.42 -2.91
N LEU A 225 4.56 -4.63 -1.88
CA LEU A 225 5.05 -5.12 -0.60
C LEU A 225 3.96 -5.93 0.15
N ALA A 226 2.73 -5.44 0.17
CA ALA A 226 1.58 -6.15 0.75
C ALA A 226 1.39 -7.52 0.08
N GLY A 227 1.36 -7.57 -1.26
CA GLY A 227 1.27 -8.84 -1.99
C GLY A 227 2.40 -9.82 -1.68
N THR A 228 3.61 -9.30 -1.43
CA THR A 228 4.74 -10.14 -1.00
C THR A 228 4.46 -10.76 0.37
N PHE A 229 3.98 -9.98 1.33
CA PHE A 229 3.64 -10.50 2.66
C PHE A 229 2.52 -11.51 2.62
N ALA A 230 1.45 -11.23 1.88
CA ALA A 230 0.33 -12.14 1.67
C ALA A 230 0.76 -13.47 1.06
N LEU A 231 1.62 -13.46 0.04
CA LEU A 231 2.12 -14.68 -0.60
C LEU A 231 3.08 -15.48 0.29
N LEU A 232 3.89 -14.81 1.11
CA LEU A 232 4.71 -15.48 2.12
C LEU A 232 3.84 -16.13 3.19
N ALA A 233 2.83 -15.42 3.71
CA ALA A 233 1.86 -15.96 4.66
C ALA A 233 1.08 -17.15 4.07
N ALA A 234 0.63 -17.03 2.81
CA ALA A 234 -0.02 -18.09 2.07
C ALA A 234 0.86 -19.34 1.92
N ALA A 235 2.16 -19.16 1.63
CA ALA A 235 3.10 -20.27 1.56
C ALA A 235 3.24 -20.98 2.92
N GLN A 236 3.28 -20.23 4.02
CA GLN A 236 3.32 -20.82 5.37
C GLN A 236 2.03 -21.57 5.69
N LEU A 237 0.85 -21.01 5.42
CA LEU A 237 -0.43 -21.70 5.60
C LEU A 237 -0.52 -22.97 4.77
N SER A 238 -0.14 -22.92 3.49
CA SER A 238 -0.12 -24.11 2.64
C SER A 238 0.74 -25.23 3.24
N SER A 239 1.90 -24.90 3.82
CA SER A 239 2.79 -25.88 4.45
C SER A 239 2.17 -26.52 5.69
N MET A 240 1.35 -25.79 6.43
CA MET A 240 0.66 -26.29 7.62
C MET A 240 -0.43 -27.32 7.30
N THR A 241 -0.95 -27.34 6.06
CA THR A 241 -1.96 -28.31 5.64
C THR A 241 -1.42 -29.72 5.41
N GLY A 242 -0.10 -29.87 5.18
CA GLY A 242 0.52 -31.12 4.75
C GLY A 242 0.23 -31.52 3.30
N ASP A 243 -0.49 -30.70 2.53
CA ASP A 243 -0.79 -30.92 1.11
C ASP A 243 0.39 -30.43 0.24
N HIS A 244 1.22 -31.38 -0.21
CA HIS A 244 2.40 -31.08 -1.02
C HIS A 244 2.07 -30.40 -2.37
N ASP A 245 0.93 -30.73 -2.98
CA ASP A 245 0.51 -30.14 -4.26
C ASP A 245 0.09 -28.68 -4.05
N LEU A 246 -0.62 -28.40 -2.97
CA LEU A 246 -0.98 -27.05 -2.57
C LEU A 246 0.26 -26.20 -2.26
N VAL A 247 1.25 -26.75 -1.55
CA VAL A 247 2.53 -26.08 -1.29
C VAL A 247 3.22 -25.72 -2.61
N ASN A 248 3.34 -26.68 -3.53
CA ASN A 248 4.00 -26.46 -4.81
C ASN A 248 3.29 -25.39 -5.66
N THR A 249 1.95 -25.43 -5.68
CA THR A 249 1.16 -24.44 -6.44
C THR A 249 1.27 -23.05 -5.81
N THR A 250 1.29 -22.96 -4.48
CA THR A 250 1.48 -21.69 -3.76
C THR A 250 2.86 -21.10 -4.00
N LEU A 251 3.92 -21.93 -3.95
CA LEU A 251 5.27 -21.49 -4.26
C LEU A 251 5.43 -21.06 -5.72
N ALA A 252 4.78 -21.76 -6.66
CA ALA A 252 4.75 -21.35 -8.06
C ALA A 252 4.11 -19.97 -8.22
N LYS A 253 2.98 -19.72 -7.52
CA LYS A 253 2.32 -18.41 -7.53
C LYS A 253 3.21 -17.30 -6.96
N ALA A 254 3.92 -17.58 -5.87
CA ALA A 254 4.86 -16.62 -5.28
C ALA A 254 6.04 -16.29 -6.22
N ARG A 255 6.54 -17.27 -6.98
CA ARG A 255 7.61 -17.06 -7.98
C ARG A 255 7.14 -16.26 -9.18
N GLU A 256 5.95 -16.55 -9.71
CA GLU A 256 5.30 -15.77 -10.79
C GLU A 256 5.15 -14.30 -10.40
N TYR A 257 4.86 -14.04 -9.12
CA TYR A 257 4.73 -12.68 -8.62
C TYR A 257 6.08 -11.94 -8.49
N ALA A 258 7.15 -12.66 -8.19
CA ALA A 258 8.49 -12.10 -8.00
C ALA A 258 9.26 -11.87 -9.32
N SER A 259 8.79 -12.44 -10.44
CA SER A 259 9.36 -12.29 -11.78
C SER A 259 8.79 -11.09 -12.53
#